data_AF-R7UC22-F1
#
_entry.id   AF-R7UC22-F1
#
_cell.length_a   1.000
_cell.length_b   1.000
_cell.length_c   1.000
_cell.angle_alpha   90.00
_cell.angle_beta   90.00
_cell.angle_gamma   90.00
#
_symmetry.space_group_name_H-M   'P 1'
#
loop_
_entity.id
_entity.type
_entity.pdbx_description
1 polymer ?
#
loop_
_entity_poly.entity_id
_entity_poly.type
_entity_poly.pdbx_seq_one_letter_code
_entity_poly.pdbx_strand_id
1 'polypeptide(L)'
;YQFQGSLVSITLSNCSISEISATSFSNVTDLQHIDLSINQISNLPVTVFQHLDKLCHLNLERNQITAIQDETFTNLPNLKRLYLNGNKIKVIQSRLFFNLPKLLLTYFAVDLSGNPMHCDCIVYKLNRYLQSHKSVNPYHLDNWKCESPTNLAGVRIAEIDEILF
;
A
#
# COMPACT_ATOMS: atom_id res chain seq x y z
N TYR A 1 -32.71 -17.94 -16.75
CA TYR A 1 -31.33 -18.11 -16.26
C TYR A 1 -30.72 -16.74 -16.04
N GLN A 2 -30.77 -16.22 -14.80
CA GLN A 2 -30.06 -14.99 -14.44
C GLN A 2 -28.60 -15.35 -14.19
N PHE A 3 -27.69 -14.75 -14.95
CA PHE A 3 -26.29 -14.72 -14.57
C PHE A 3 -26.19 -13.85 -13.29
N GLN A 4 -26.08 -14.47 -12.12
CA GLN A 4 -25.55 -13.84 -10.92
C GLN A 4 -24.02 -13.81 -11.01
N GLY A 5 -23.49 -13.08 -12.00
CA GLY A 5 -22.06 -12.83 -12.09
C GLY A 5 -21.74 -11.65 -11.18
N SER A 6 -21.24 -11.90 -9.98
CA SER A 6 -20.67 -10.82 -9.19
C SER A 6 -19.25 -10.51 -9.68
N LEU A 7 -18.90 -9.23 -9.77
CA LEU A 7 -17.60 -8.81 -10.24
C LEU A 7 -16.55 -9.11 -9.16
N VAL A 8 -15.74 -10.15 -9.41
CA VAL A 8 -14.70 -10.60 -8.46
C VAL A 8 -13.37 -9.87 -8.70
N SER A 9 -13.14 -9.39 -9.91
CA SER A 9 -11.87 -8.77 -10.30
C SER A 9 -12.12 -7.57 -11.23
N ILE A 10 -11.41 -6.48 -10.99
CA ILE A 10 -11.31 -5.34 -11.90
C ILE A 10 -9.84 -5.19 -12.31
N THR A 11 -9.61 -5.05 -13.61
CA THR A 11 -8.29 -4.74 -14.17
C THR A 11 -8.43 -3.52 -15.09
N LEU A 12 -7.85 -2.42 -14.65
CA LEU A 12 -7.85 -1.11 -15.32
C LEU A 12 -6.41 -0.57 -15.41
N SER A 13 -5.46 -1.47 -15.63
CA SER A 13 -4.04 -1.12 -15.78
C SER A 13 -3.81 -0.34 -17.08
N ASN A 14 -2.94 0.66 -17.05
CA ASN A 14 -2.57 1.46 -18.23
C ASN A 14 -3.77 2.09 -18.96
N CYS A 15 -4.72 2.63 -18.19
CA CYS A 15 -5.93 3.27 -18.70
C CYS A 15 -5.88 4.80 -18.61
N SER A 16 -4.72 5.38 -18.29
CA SER A 16 -4.55 6.83 -18.08
C SER A 16 -5.50 7.43 -17.04
N ILE A 17 -5.90 6.64 -16.04
CA ILE A 17 -6.79 7.10 -14.96
C ILE A 17 -6.01 8.08 -14.08
N SER A 18 -6.50 9.31 -13.94
CA SER A 18 -5.90 10.34 -13.07
C SER A 18 -6.66 10.52 -11.75
N GLU A 19 -7.94 10.18 -11.73
CA GLU A 19 -8.83 10.41 -10.59
C GLU A 19 -9.66 9.17 -10.27
N ILE A 20 -9.87 8.93 -8.98
CA ILE A 20 -10.81 7.92 -8.47
C ILE A 20 -11.72 8.62 -7.47
N SER A 21 -13.03 8.43 -7.64
CA SER A 21 -14.03 8.97 -6.72
C SER A 21 -14.13 8.11 -5.47
N ALA A 22 -14.51 8.73 -4.35
CA ALA A 22 -14.80 8.05 -3.09
C ALA A 22 -15.85 6.93 -3.22
N THR A 23 -16.69 6.97 -4.27
CA THR A 23 -17.76 6.01 -4.53
C THR A 23 -17.48 5.05 -5.68
N SER A 24 -16.27 5.08 -6.28
CA SER A 24 -15.95 4.29 -7.48
C SER A 24 -16.17 2.79 -7.32
N PHE A 25 -16.11 2.25 -6.09
CA PHE A 25 -16.29 0.82 -5.81
C PHE A 25 -17.50 0.51 -4.90
N SER A 26 -18.37 1.48 -4.62
CA SER A 26 -19.43 1.32 -3.59
C SER A 26 -20.46 0.23 -3.90
N ASN A 27 -20.65 -0.11 -5.18
CA ASN A 27 -21.67 -1.06 -5.63
C ASN A 27 -21.09 -2.44 -6.03
N VAL A 28 -19.79 -2.65 -5.84
CA VAL A 28 -19.06 -3.86 -6.24
C VAL A 28 -18.34 -4.47 -5.04
N THR A 29 -19.11 -4.73 -3.98
CA THR A 29 -18.61 -5.17 -2.66
C THR A 29 -18.02 -6.58 -2.66
N ASP A 30 -18.28 -7.36 -3.71
CA ASP A 30 -17.75 -8.71 -3.88
C ASP A 30 -16.33 -8.77 -4.49
N LEU A 31 -15.75 -7.61 -4.81
CA LEU A 31 -14.40 -7.54 -5.38
C LEU A 31 -13.37 -8.19 -4.46
N GLN A 32 -12.54 -9.02 -5.08
CA GLN A 32 -11.40 -9.68 -4.45
C GLN A 32 -10.07 -9.15 -5.02
N HIS A 33 -10.08 -8.64 -6.24
CA HIS A 33 -8.88 -8.17 -6.94
C HIS A 33 -9.15 -6.83 -7.62
N ILE A 34 -8.31 -5.84 -7.35
CA ILE A 34 -8.33 -4.54 -8.04
C ILE A 34 -6.93 -4.28 -8.56
N ASP A 35 -6.81 -4.12 -9.88
CA ASP A 35 -5.58 -3.69 -10.53
C ASP A 35 -5.79 -2.33 -11.21
N LEU A 36 -5.14 -1.32 -10.65
CA LEU A 36 -5.10 0.07 -11.10
C LEU A 36 -3.66 0.50 -11.42
N SER A 37 -2.77 -0.46 -11.68
CA SER A 37 -1.36 -0.19 -11.95
C SER A 37 -1.13 0.63 -13.22
N ILE A 38 0.01 1.32 -13.31
CA ILE A 38 0.43 2.06 -14.51
C ILE A 38 -0.63 3.11 -14.90
N ASN A 39 -1.09 3.89 -13.94
CA ASN A 39 -2.03 4.98 -14.16
C ASN A 39 -1.40 6.30 -13.69
N GLN A 40 -2.22 7.35 -13.60
CA GLN A 40 -1.80 8.71 -13.23
C GLN A 40 -2.45 9.15 -11.90
N ILE A 41 -2.86 8.18 -11.06
CA ILE A 41 -3.57 8.44 -9.81
C ILE A 41 -2.60 9.12 -8.84
N SER A 42 -2.94 10.32 -8.39
CA SER A 42 -2.12 11.09 -7.45
C SER A 42 -2.69 11.09 -6.03
N ASN A 43 -4.00 10.90 -5.89
CA ASN A 43 -4.73 10.94 -4.63
C ASN A 43 -5.68 9.75 -4.53
N LEU A 44 -5.79 9.20 -3.31
CA LEU A 44 -6.79 8.20 -2.97
C LEU A 44 -7.73 8.81 -1.93
N PRO A 45 -9.05 8.90 -2.22
CA PRO A 45 -10.01 9.24 -1.19
C PRO A 45 -9.98 8.19 -0.07
N VAL A 46 -10.05 8.63 1.19
CA VAL A 46 -10.00 7.74 2.38
C VAL A 46 -10.99 6.58 2.29
N THR A 47 -12.18 6.83 1.76
CA THR A 47 -13.29 5.87 1.74
C THR A 47 -13.33 5.02 0.47
N VAL A 48 -12.37 5.18 -0.45
CA VAL A 48 -12.47 4.58 -1.79
C VAL A 48 -12.54 3.04 -1.76
N PHE A 49 -11.86 2.41 -0.81
CA PHE A 49 -11.87 0.95 -0.64
C PHE A 49 -12.78 0.49 0.51
N GLN A 50 -13.57 1.40 1.08
CA GLN A 50 -14.44 1.08 2.20
C GLN A 50 -15.49 0.04 1.79
N HIS A 51 -15.81 -0.89 2.69
CA HIS A 51 -16.78 -1.98 2.48
C HIS A 51 -16.36 -3.05 1.46
N LEU A 52 -15.12 -3.03 0.98
CA LEU A 52 -14.56 -4.11 0.14
C LEU A 52 -14.04 -5.25 1.02
N ASP A 53 -14.93 -5.83 1.82
CA ASP A 53 -14.57 -6.83 2.84
C ASP A 53 -13.91 -8.08 2.24
N LYS A 54 -14.20 -8.39 0.96
CA LYS A 54 -13.66 -9.55 0.23
C LYS A 54 -12.33 -9.24 -0.48
N LEU A 55 -11.87 -7.99 -0.49
CA LEU A 55 -10.67 -7.58 -1.20
C LEU A 55 -9.45 -8.32 -0.66
N CYS A 56 -8.74 -9.02 -1.56
CA CYS A 56 -7.56 -9.80 -1.25
C CYS A 56 -6.30 -9.18 -1.87
N HIS A 57 -6.42 -8.55 -3.04
CA HIS A 57 -5.31 -8.01 -3.81
C HIS A 57 -5.64 -6.61 -4.33
N LEU A 58 -4.77 -5.65 -4.00
CA LEU A 58 -4.86 -4.27 -4.50
C LEU A 58 -3.52 -3.89 -5.13
N ASN A 59 -3.55 -3.61 -6.44
CA ASN A 59 -2.39 -3.16 -7.18
C ASN A 59 -2.53 -1.69 -7.59
N LEU A 60 -1.67 -0.84 -7.05
CA LEU A 60 -1.55 0.60 -7.32
C LEU A 60 -0.14 0.94 -7.82
N GLU A 61 0.65 -0.05 -8.27
CA GLU A 61 2.00 0.13 -8.78
C GLU A 61 2.06 1.22 -9.88
N ARG A 62 3.16 1.97 -9.92
CA ARG A 62 3.46 2.95 -11.00
C ARG A 62 2.32 3.95 -11.22
N ASN A 63 1.89 4.57 -10.12
CA ASN A 63 1.01 5.73 -10.12
C ASN A 63 1.80 6.97 -9.65
N GLN A 64 1.09 8.04 -9.30
CA GLN A 64 1.67 9.31 -8.84
C GLN A 64 1.32 9.61 -7.38
N ILE A 65 0.99 8.58 -6.58
CA ILE A 65 0.51 8.74 -5.21
C ILE A 65 1.63 9.36 -4.35
N THR A 66 1.35 10.49 -3.70
CA THR A 66 2.35 11.23 -2.90
C THR A 66 2.25 10.99 -1.40
N ALA A 67 1.05 10.67 -0.92
CA ALA A 67 0.74 10.37 0.46
C ALA A 67 -0.43 9.40 0.53
N ILE A 68 -0.50 8.64 1.63
CA ILE A 68 -1.64 7.77 1.95
C ILE A 68 -2.10 8.17 3.35
N GLN A 69 -3.40 8.37 3.51
CA GLN A 69 -4.00 8.72 4.80
C GLN A 69 -4.21 7.46 5.64
N ASP A 70 -4.11 7.57 6.97
CA ASP A 70 -4.10 6.47 7.95
C ASP A 70 -5.28 5.52 7.74
N GLU A 71 -6.44 6.05 7.34
CA GLU A 71 -7.68 5.30 7.22
C GLU A 71 -7.95 4.72 5.81
N THR A 72 -7.09 5.00 4.83
CA THR A 72 -7.31 4.62 3.41
C THR A 72 -7.46 3.11 3.23
N PHE A 73 -6.76 2.31 4.04
CA PHE A 73 -6.80 0.85 4.00
C PHE A 73 -7.48 0.23 5.23
N THR A 74 -8.14 1.04 6.06
CA THR A 74 -8.79 0.53 7.28
C THR A 74 -9.95 -0.40 6.92
N ASN A 75 -10.11 -1.45 7.73
CA ASN A 75 -11.19 -2.44 7.62
C ASN A 75 -11.18 -3.24 6.29
N LEU A 76 -10.01 -3.65 5.83
CA LEU A 76 -9.86 -4.64 4.75
C LEU A 76 -9.41 -6.00 5.34
N PRO A 77 -10.31 -6.76 6.00
CA PRO A 77 -9.95 -7.93 6.80
C PRO A 77 -9.37 -9.09 5.99
N ASN A 78 -9.60 -9.09 4.68
CA ASN A 78 -9.13 -10.13 3.77
C ASN A 78 -7.94 -9.70 2.91
N LEU A 79 -7.44 -8.46 3.02
CA LEU A 79 -6.35 -7.98 2.18
C LEU A 79 -5.08 -8.75 2.50
N LYS A 80 -4.47 -9.31 1.45
CA LYS A 80 -3.25 -10.13 1.51
C LYS A 80 -2.11 -9.49 0.74
N ARG A 81 -2.38 -8.76 -0.34
CA ARG A 81 -1.34 -8.07 -1.11
C ARG A 81 -1.72 -6.64 -1.45
N LEU A 82 -0.77 -5.74 -1.25
CA LEU A 82 -0.85 -4.31 -1.51
C LEU A 82 0.42 -3.85 -2.23
N TYR A 83 0.30 -3.47 -3.49
CA TYR A 83 1.42 -2.98 -4.30
C TYR A 83 1.31 -1.47 -4.46
N LEU A 84 2.32 -0.75 -3.96
CA LEU A 84 2.45 0.71 -4.00
C LEU A 84 3.80 1.15 -4.58
N ASN A 85 4.58 0.21 -5.11
CA ASN A 85 5.89 0.45 -5.67
C ASN A 85 5.84 1.38 -6.89
N GLY A 86 6.90 2.17 -7.09
CA GLY A 86 7.00 3.12 -8.20
C GLY A 86 6.03 4.31 -8.11
N ASN A 87 5.56 4.66 -6.92
CA ASN A 87 4.77 5.88 -6.66
C ASN A 87 5.68 7.05 -6.22
N LYS A 88 5.09 8.10 -5.65
CA LYS A 88 5.77 9.31 -5.15
C LYS A 88 5.62 9.47 -3.64
N ILE A 89 5.41 8.37 -2.91
CA ILE A 89 5.13 8.38 -1.47
C ILE A 89 6.37 8.83 -0.71
N LYS A 90 6.28 9.99 -0.06
CA LYS A 90 7.36 10.54 0.77
C LYS A 90 7.22 10.15 2.22
N VAL A 91 6.01 10.26 2.76
CA VAL A 91 5.76 10.03 4.18
C VAL A 91 4.84 8.84 4.33
N ILE A 92 5.22 7.92 5.20
CA ILE A 92 4.35 6.83 5.64
C ILE A 92 3.98 7.09 7.09
N GLN A 93 2.70 6.90 7.40
CA GLN A 93 2.24 7.00 8.76
C GLN A 93 2.47 5.66 9.49
N SER A 94 2.82 5.74 10.77
CA SER A 94 3.11 4.54 11.58
C SER A 94 1.95 3.55 11.67
N ARG A 95 0.72 4.00 11.41
CA ARG A 95 -0.50 3.21 11.48
C ARG A 95 -1.05 2.76 10.13
N LEU A 96 -0.34 3.01 9.03
CA LEU A 96 -0.81 2.69 7.68
C LEU A 96 -1.22 1.21 7.52
N PHE A 97 -0.57 0.30 8.26
CA PHE A 97 -0.85 -1.14 8.23
C PHE A 97 -1.59 -1.64 9.47
N PHE A 98 -2.07 -0.74 10.33
CA PHE A 98 -2.86 -1.14 11.49
C PHE A 98 -4.20 -1.69 10.99
N ASN A 99 -4.70 -2.71 11.67
CA ASN A 99 -5.96 -3.38 11.32
C ASN A 99 -5.99 -4.07 9.94
N LEU A 100 -4.83 -4.52 9.45
CA LEU A 100 -4.71 -5.40 8.27
C LEU A 100 -4.24 -6.80 8.70
N PRO A 101 -5.09 -7.58 9.41
CA PRO A 101 -4.67 -8.78 10.13
C PRO A 101 -4.12 -9.88 9.22
N LYS A 102 -4.57 -9.96 7.96
CA LYS A 102 -4.10 -10.96 7.00
C LYS A 102 -2.94 -10.47 6.13
N LEU A 103 -2.80 -9.16 5.95
CA LEU A 103 -1.72 -8.58 5.16
C LEU A 103 -0.39 -9.01 5.78
N LEU A 104 -0.25 -8.85 7.09
CA LEU A 104 0.96 -9.21 7.84
C LEU A 104 1.06 -10.70 8.18
N LEU A 105 0.28 -11.58 7.56
CA LEU A 105 0.42 -13.05 7.69
C LEU A 105 0.96 -13.70 6.42
N THR A 106 1.11 -12.94 5.33
CA THR A 106 1.53 -13.48 4.04
C THR A 106 2.92 -12.99 3.65
N TYR A 107 3.69 -13.90 3.06
CA TYR A 107 4.97 -13.58 2.46
C TYR A 107 4.74 -12.69 1.23
N PHE A 108 5.46 -11.57 1.13
CA PHE A 108 5.33 -10.55 0.05
C PHE A 108 4.02 -9.74 0.03
N ALA A 109 3.48 -9.41 1.21
CA ALA A 109 2.19 -8.74 1.32
C ALA A 109 2.18 -7.27 0.90
N VAL A 110 3.31 -6.55 1.05
CA VAL A 110 3.40 -5.12 0.78
C VAL A 110 4.65 -4.85 -0.04
N ASP A 111 4.54 -3.99 -1.05
CA ASP A 111 5.69 -3.44 -1.77
C ASP A 111 5.59 -1.91 -1.88
N LEU A 112 6.57 -1.22 -1.30
CA LEU A 112 6.74 0.23 -1.31
C LEU A 112 8.02 0.66 -2.05
N SER A 113 8.72 -0.26 -2.73
CA SER A 113 9.98 0.04 -3.41
C SER A 113 9.83 1.12 -4.49
N GLY A 114 10.89 1.88 -4.75
CA GLY A 114 10.85 2.95 -5.76
C GLY A 114 9.96 4.14 -5.39
N ASN A 115 9.69 4.35 -4.10
CA ASN A 115 9.08 5.57 -3.57
C ASN A 115 10.16 6.51 -2.95
N PRO A 116 10.01 7.84 -3.08
CA PRO A 116 10.95 8.84 -2.57
C PRO A 116 10.80 9.05 -1.05
N MET A 117 11.01 8.01 -0.26
CA MET A 117 10.67 8.01 1.17
C MET A 117 11.55 8.96 1.99
N HIS A 118 10.93 9.76 2.85
CA HIS A 118 11.57 10.52 3.90
C HIS A 118 11.66 9.66 5.16
N CYS A 119 12.86 9.29 5.56
CA CYS A 119 13.13 8.49 6.73
C CYS A 119 13.33 9.38 7.95
N ASP A 120 12.48 9.15 8.94
CA ASP A 120 12.44 9.85 10.22
C ASP A 120 12.11 8.85 11.35
N CYS A 121 11.79 9.36 12.53
CA CYS A 121 11.35 8.55 13.66
C CYS A 121 10.05 7.76 13.39
N ILE A 122 9.23 8.16 12.41
CA ILE A 122 8.02 7.42 12.02
C ILE A 122 8.42 6.18 11.22
N VAL A 123 9.35 6.33 10.28
CA VAL A 123 9.89 5.20 9.51
C VAL A 123 10.66 4.23 10.41
N TYR A 124 11.39 4.71 11.42
CA TYR A 124 11.98 3.86 12.45
C TYR A 124 10.93 3.00 13.17
N LYS A 125 9.83 3.62 13.64
CA LYS A 125 8.72 2.88 14.29
C LYS A 125 8.08 1.87 13.35
N LEU A 126 7.94 2.22 12.07
CA LEU A 126 7.46 1.29 11.05
C LEU A 126 8.41 0.10 10.88
N ASN A 127 9.73 0.32 10.79
CA ASN A 127 10.72 -0.76 10.73
C ASN A 127 10.57 -1.72 11.92
N ARG A 128 10.51 -1.19 13.15
CA ARG A 128 10.29 -1.98 14.37
C ARG A 128 9.01 -2.80 14.31
N TYR A 129 7.92 -2.19 13.84
CA TYR A 129 6.64 -2.88 13.67
C TYR A 129 6.75 -4.04 12.68
N LEU A 130 7.35 -3.82 11.50
CA LEU A 130 7.52 -4.85 10.48
C LEU A 130 8.42 -6.00 10.95
N GLN A 131 9.52 -5.70 11.65
CA GLN A 131 10.42 -6.73 12.21
C GLN A 131 9.75 -7.58 13.29
N SER A 132 8.87 -6.99 14.10
CA SER A 132 8.13 -7.74 15.13
C SER A 132 7.10 -8.71 14.53
N HIS A 133 6.67 -8.48 13.29
CA HIS A 133 5.76 -9.33 12.55
C HIS A 133 6.54 -10.12 11.50
N LYS A 134 7.08 -11.29 11.90
CA LYS A 134 7.93 -12.25 11.15
C LYS A 134 7.48 -12.66 9.73
N SER A 135 6.37 -12.13 9.23
CA SER A 135 5.79 -12.42 7.92
C SER A 135 6.30 -11.50 6.81
N VAL A 136 6.95 -10.39 7.15
CA VAL A 136 7.59 -9.53 6.14
C VAL A 136 8.95 -10.13 5.81
N ASN A 137 9.09 -10.64 4.60
CA ASN A 137 10.36 -11.15 4.10
C ASN A 137 11.45 -10.05 4.17
N PRO A 138 12.57 -10.27 4.88
CA PRO A 138 13.68 -9.32 4.92
C PRO A 138 14.16 -8.87 3.54
N TYR A 139 14.14 -9.79 2.56
CA TYR A 139 14.58 -9.52 1.18
C TYR A 139 13.73 -8.46 0.43
N HIS A 140 12.52 -8.12 0.91
CA HIS A 140 11.71 -7.05 0.30
C HIS A 140 11.88 -5.71 0.99
N LEU A 141 12.16 -5.70 2.30
CA LEU A 141 12.56 -4.48 2.99
C LEU A 141 13.89 -3.95 2.47
N ASP A 142 14.72 -4.82 1.88
CA ASP A 142 15.96 -4.44 1.20
C ASP A 142 15.77 -3.47 0.02
N ASN A 143 14.57 -3.45 -0.55
CA ASN A 143 14.23 -2.59 -1.68
C ASN A 143 13.54 -1.29 -1.26
N TRP A 144 13.22 -1.14 0.03
CA TRP A 144 12.63 0.09 0.55
C TRP A 144 13.76 0.96 1.08
N LYS A 145 14.05 2.04 0.37
CA LYS A 145 15.19 2.90 0.64
C LYS A 145 14.73 4.31 0.92
N CYS A 146 15.43 4.96 1.82
CA CYS A 146 15.27 6.38 2.07
C CYS A 146 15.78 7.18 0.87
N GLU A 147 15.06 8.21 0.46
CA GLU A 147 15.54 9.24 -0.46
C GLU A 147 15.97 10.50 0.30
N SER A 148 15.38 10.74 1.48
CA SER A 148 15.73 11.85 2.37
C SER A 148 15.60 11.43 3.84
N PRO A 149 16.17 12.17 4.80
CA PRO A 149 17.15 13.25 4.62
C PRO A 149 18.46 12.75 3.97
N THR A 150 19.31 13.67 3.51
CA THR A 150 20.51 13.34 2.70
C THR A 150 21.47 12.38 3.40
N ASN A 151 21.59 12.45 4.73
CA ASN A 151 22.42 11.54 5.53
C ASN A 151 21.89 10.11 5.58
N LEU A 152 20.60 9.90 5.26
CA LEU A 152 19.98 8.58 5.20
C LEU A 152 19.70 8.14 3.75
N ALA A 153 19.99 8.97 2.75
CA ALA A 153 19.71 8.63 1.36
C ALA A 153 20.39 7.31 0.94
N GLY A 154 19.60 6.39 0.38
CA GLY A 154 20.02 5.05 -0.03
C GLY A 154 20.02 3.99 1.07
N VAL A 155 19.92 4.39 2.35
CA VAL A 155 19.82 3.47 3.49
C VAL A 155 18.52 2.67 3.38
N ARG A 156 18.59 1.37 3.64
CA ARG A 156 17.41 0.49 3.63
C ARG A 156 16.60 0.73 4.89
N ILE A 157 15.28 0.73 4.79
CA ILE A 157 14.40 0.89 5.97
C ILE A 157 14.66 -0.19 7.01
N ALA A 158 15.01 -1.42 6.59
CA ALA A 158 15.38 -2.51 7.50
C ALA A 158 16.57 -2.18 8.41
N GLU A 159 17.48 -1.32 7.94
CA GLU A 159 18.72 -0.93 8.61
C GLU A 159 18.55 0.34 9.47
N ILE A 160 17.38 0.98 9.43
CA ILE A 160 17.11 2.18 10.22
C ILE A 160 16.99 1.84 11.70
N ASP A 161 17.85 2.47 12.52
CA ASP A 161 17.92 2.32 13.97
C ASP A 161 17.83 3.69 14.68
N GLU A 162 17.54 3.68 15.97
CA GLU A 162 17.30 4.85 16.81
C GLU A 162 18.49 5.82 16.85
N ILE A 163 19.71 5.29 16.71
CA ILE A 163 20.97 6.07 16.72
C ILE A 163 21.24 6.86 15.43
N LEU A 164 20.41 6.68 14.39
CA LEU A 164 20.57 7.36 13.10
C LEU A 164 19.86 8.72 13.01
N PHE A 165 19.21 9.16 14.09
CA PHE A 165 18.41 10.38 14.18
C PHE A 165 18.93 11.35 15.25
#